data_AF-A0A5S4FF48-F1
#
_entry.id   AF-A0A5S4FF48-F1
#
_cell.length_a   1.000
_cell.length_b   1.000
_cell.length_c   1.000
_cell.angle_alpha   90.00
_cell.angle_beta   90.00
_cell.angle_gamma   90.00
#
_symmetry.space_group_name_H-M   'P 1'
#
loop_
_entity.id
_entity.type
_entity.pdbx_description
1 polymer ?
#
loop_
_entity_poly.entity_id
_entity_poly.type
_entity_poly.pdbx_seq_one_letter_code
_entity_poly.pdbx_strand_id
1 'polypeptide(L)'
;MPSTPLESRVAKAAEAALDEQGFVDPIDVLVGMGWLTRAGIENWRRARVPYLEKIVDANLGTLSSALLILRRWAQARELRPSESETVYLSRTRDRRPLRFSKTGDRGLERAYRTHWVPARR
;
A
#
# COMPACT_ATOMS: atom_id res chain seq x y z
N MET A 1 -3.31 -19.56 -8.60
CA MET A 1 -3.79 -19.73 -7.21
C MET A 1 -2.70 -19.26 -6.27
N PRO A 2 -3.02 -18.65 -5.10
CA PRO A 2 -2.00 -18.26 -4.14
C PRO A 2 -1.27 -19.51 -3.62
N SER A 3 0.05 -19.54 -3.77
CA SER A 3 0.92 -20.68 -3.46
C SER A 3 1.42 -20.66 -2.02
N THR A 4 1.21 -19.57 -1.27
CA THR A 4 1.66 -19.41 0.11
C THR A 4 0.60 -18.76 1.01
N PRO A 5 0.69 -18.95 2.35
CA PRO A 5 -0.22 -18.29 3.30
C PRO A 5 -0.19 -16.76 3.20
N LEU A 6 0.98 -16.18 2.91
CA LEU A 6 1.12 -14.74 2.70
C LEU A 6 0.37 -14.30 1.44
N GLU A 7 0.51 -15.03 0.33
CA GLU A 7 -0.21 -14.72 -0.91
C GLU A 7 -1.72 -14.74 -0.73
N SER A 8 -2.24 -15.73 0.00
CA SER A 8 -3.67 -15.83 0.29
C SER A 8 -4.18 -14.65 1.13
N ARG A 9 -3.41 -14.24 2.16
CA ARG A 9 -3.76 -13.07 2.98
C ARG A 9 -3.74 -11.77 2.20
N VAL A 10 -2.72 -11.56 1.37
CA VAL A 10 -2.62 -10.38 0.50
C VAL A 10 -3.77 -10.35 -0.48
N ALA A 11 -4.06 -11.47 -1.16
CA ALA A 11 -5.16 -11.56 -2.11
C ALA A 11 -6.51 -11.27 -1.44
N LYS A 12 -6.77 -11.84 -0.26
CA LYS A 12 -8.01 -11.59 0.49
C LYS A 12 -8.17 -10.12 0.89
N ALA A 13 -7.10 -9.50 1.41
CA ALA A 13 -7.11 -8.08 1.76
C ALA A 13 -7.32 -7.19 0.53
N ALA A 14 -6.66 -7.53 -0.59
CA ALA A 14 -6.78 -6.79 -1.84
C ALA A 14 -8.17 -6.93 -2.47
N GLU A 15 -8.78 -8.11 -2.41
CA GLU A 15 -10.17 -8.33 -2.86
C GLU A 15 -11.16 -7.52 -2.04
N ALA A 16 -11.04 -7.56 -0.70
CA ALA A 16 -11.91 -6.76 0.18
C ALA A 16 -11.78 -5.25 -0.10
N ALA A 17 -10.55 -4.75 -0.27
CA ALA A 17 -10.33 -3.35 -0.64
C ALA A 17 -10.95 -3.03 -2.00
N LEU A 18 -10.73 -3.87 -3.02
CA LEU A 18 -11.28 -3.65 -4.35
C LEU A 18 -12.82 -3.63 -4.34
N ASP A 19 -13.46 -4.49 -3.55
CA ASP A 19 -14.92 -4.55 -3.42
C ASP A 19 -15.51 -3.32 -2.69
N GLU A 20 -14.84 -2.84 -1.63
CA GLU A 20 -15.33 -1.73 -0.81
C GLU A 20 -15.23 -0.36 -1.53
N GLN A 21 -14.14 -0.12 -2.27
CA GLN A 21 -13.81 1.22 -2.80
C GLN A 21 -13.58 1.26 -4.31
N GLY A 22 -13.58 0.11 -5.01
CA GLY A 22 -13.41 0.04 -6.46
C GLY A 22 -11.96 0.17 -6.95
N PHE A 23 -10.99 0.23 -6.03
CA PHE A 23 -9.57 0.17 -6.32
C PHE A 23 -8.83 -0.47 -5.14
N VAL A 24 -7.56 -0.83 -5.32
CA VAL A 24 -6.72 -1.29 -4.21
C VAL A 24 -5.40 -0.54 -4.20
N ASP A 25 -4.94 -0.20 -2.99
CA ASP A 25 -3.60 0.28 -2.77
C ASP A 25 -2.83 -0.50 -1.69
N PRO A 26 -1.50 -0.35 -1.64
CA PRO A 26 -0.68 -1.02 -0.64
C PRO A 26 -1.07 -0.70 0.81
N ILE A 27 -1.50 0.52 1.12
CA ILE A 27 -1.94 0.89 2.48
C ILE A 27 -3.16 0.07 2.86
N ASP A 28 -4.15 -0.06 1.97
CA ASP A 28 -5.36 -0.85 2.23
C ASP A 28 -5.05 -2.32 2.47
N VAL A 29 -4.09 -2.87 1.71
CA VAL A 29 -3.63 -4.25 1.90
C VAL A 29 -2.92 -4.42 3.25
N LEU A 30 -2.09 -3.46 3.66
CA LEU A 30 -1.47 -3.48 4.99
C LEU A 30 -2.50 -3.39 6.11
N VAL A 31 -3.55 -2.57 5.94
CA VAL A 31 -4.66 -2.46 6.89
C VAL A 31 -5.46 -3.77 6.94
N GLY A 32 -5.84 -4.33 5.79
CA GLY A 32 -6.59 -5.59 5.71
C GLY A 32 -5.81 -6.80 6.23
N MET A 33 -4.48 -6.77 6.17
CA MET A 33 -3.63 -7.77 6.81
C MET A 33 -3.46 -7.57 8.32
N GLY A 34 -3.89 -6.44 8.86
CA GLY A 34 -3.72 -6.06 10.26
C GLY A 34 -2.33 -5.53 10.61
N TRP A 35 -1.47 -5.27 9.62
CA TRP A 35 -0.12 -4.75 9.85
C TRP A 35 -0.07 -3.24 10.04
N LEU A 36 -1.15 -2.54 9.68
CA LEU A 36 -1.23 -1.10 9.80
C LEU A 36 -2.59 -0.70 10.36
N THR A 37 -2.59 0.14 11.39
CA THR A 37 -3.82 0.63 12.01
C THR A 37 -4.22 1.98 11.41
N ARG A 38 -5.53 2.29 11.41
CA ARG A 38 -6.03 3.61 11.02
C ARG A 38 -5.40 4.73 11.85
N ALA A 39 -5.20 4.50 13.15
CA ALA A 39 -4.50 5.44 14.04
C ALA A 39 -3.03 5.66 13.64
N GLY A 40 -2.33 4.59 13.22
CA GLY A 40 -0.98 4.67 12.67
C GLY A 40 -0.93 5.53 11.40
N ILE A 41 -1.84 5.30 10.46
CA ILE A 41 -1.97 6.09 9.23
C ILE A 41 -2.18 7.57 9.56
N GLU A 42 -3.05 7.89 10.51
CA GLU A 42 -3.30 9.27 10.90
C GLU A 42 -2.06 9.94 11.53
N ASN A 43 -1.31 9.23 12.36
CA ASN A 43 -0.05 9.73 12.91
C ASN A 43 0.99 9.98 11.80
N TRP A 44 1.10 9.06 10.83
CA TRP A 44 1.97 9.24 9.67
C TRP A 44 1.52 10.40 8.79
N ARG A 45 0.22 10.53 8.50
CA ARG A 45 -0.36 11.67 7.76
C ARG A 45 -0.12 13.00 8.45
N ARG A 46 -0.04 13.02 9.78
CA ARG A 46 0.32 14.21 10.59
C ARG A 46 1.83 14.43 10.71
N ALA A 47 2.66 13.68 9.97
CA ALA A 47 4.12 13.72 10.03
C ALA A 47 4.72 13.46 11.43
N ARG A 48 3.98 12.79 12.33
CA ARG A 48 4.50 12.34 13.64
C ARG A 48 5.43 11.14 13.51
N VAL A 49 5.36 10.46 12.38
CA VAL A 49 6.19 9.32 12.02
C VAL A 49 6.96 9.67 10.75
N PRO A 50 8.28 9.46 10.71
CA PRO A 50 9.11 9.88 9.57
C PRO A 50 8.86 9.07 8.29
N TYR A 51 8.44 7.80 8.41
CA TYR A 51 8.12 6.94 7.28
C TYR A 51 7.13 5.82 7.68
N LEU A 52 6.29 5.37 6.75
CA LEU A 52 5.20 4.43 7.04
C LEU A 52 5.72 3.10 7.62
N GLU A 53 6.78 2.52 7.03
CA GLU A 53 7.35 1.24 7.47
C GLU A 53 7.77 1.21 8.95
N LYS A 54 7.95 2.37 9.60
CA LYS A 54 8.28 2.45 11.03
C LYS A 54 7.15 1.95 11.94
N ILE A 55 5.90 2.06 11.48
CA ILE A 55 4.70 1.74 12.25
C ILE A 55 3.93 0.55 11.69
N VAL A 56 4.55 -0.17 10.76
CA VAL A 56 3.99 -1.39 10.19
C VAL A 56 4.45 -2.58 11.02
N ASP A 57 3.51 -3.43 11.40
CA ASP A 57 3.75 -4.63 12.21
C ASP A 57 4.22 -5.81 11.33
N ALA A 58 5.29 -5.58 10.57
CA ALA A 58 5.95 -6.59 9.74
C ALA A 58 7.41 -6.19 9.47
N ASN A 59 8.27 -7.17 9.22
CA ASN A 59 9.64 -6.89 8.80
C ASN A 59 9.69 -6.41 7.33
N LEU A 60 10.78 -5.71 6.96
CA LEU A 60 10.95 -5.13 5.62
C LEU A 60 10.93 -6.17 4.48
N GLY A 61 11.43 -7.38 4.73
CA GLY A 61 11.40 -8.47 3.76
C GLY A 61 9.97 -8.91 3.45
N THR A 62 9.18 -9.13 4.50
CA THR A 62 7.76 -9.48 4.41
C THR A 62 6.94 -8.37 3.73
N LEU A 63 7.25 -7.10 3.98
CA LEU A 63 6.61 -5.98 3.29
C LEU A 63 6.93 -5.94 1.80
N SER A 64 8.21 -6.11 1.46
CA SER A 64 8.64 -6.20 0.06
C SER A 64 7.96 -7.36 -0.67
N SER A 65 7.84 -8.52 -0.02
CA SER A 65 7.09 -9.67 -0.55
C SER A 65 5.62 -9.33 -0.76
N ALA A 66 4.96 -8.68 0.22
CA ALA A 66 3.55 -8.31 0.10
C ALA A 66 3.29 -7.36 -1.08
N LEU A 67 4.17 -6.37 -1.30
CA LEU A 67 4.08 -5.46 -2.45
C LEU A 67 4.22 -6.19 -3.80
N LEU A 68 5.17 -7.13 -3.90
CA LEU A 68 5.36 -7.95 -5.09
C LEU A 68 4.15 -8.84 -5.36
N ILE A 69 3.61 -9.45 -4.32
CA ILE A 69 2.42 -10.30 -4.40
C ILE A 69 1.22 -9.47 -4.85
N LEU A 70 1.00 -8.30 -4.24
CA LEU A 70 -0.10 -7.39 -4.61
C LEU A 70 -0.02 -7.01 -6.08
N ARG A 71 1.17 -6.63 -6.57
CA ARG A 71 1.38 -6.32 -7.98
C ARG A 71 1.02 -7.50 -8.88
N ARG A 72 1.47 -8.71 -8.56
CA ARG A 72 1.17 -9.92 -9.34
C ARG A 72 -0.33 -10.25 -9.32
N TRP A 73 -0.96 -10.13 -8.17
CA TRP A 73 -2.41 -10.31 -8.01
C TRP A 73 -3.19 -9.30 -8.85
N ALA A 74 -2.78 -8.02 -8.87
CA ALA A 74 -3.44 -6.97 -9.63
C ALA A 74 -3.31 -7.22 -11.14
N GLN A 75 -2.11 -7.60 -11.60
CA GLN A 75 -1.85 -7.98 -12.99
C GLN A 75 -2.68 -9.19 -13.43
N ALA A 76 -2.80 -10.21 -12.56
CA ALA A 76 -3.61 -11.41 -12.84
C ALA A 76 -5.11 -11.11 -12.95
N ARG A 77 -5.57 -9.99 -12.40
CA ARG A 77 -6.96 -9.49 -12.47
C ARG A 77 -7.14 -8.38 -13.51
N GLU A 78 -6.14 -8.18 -14.37
CA GLU A 78 -6.15 -7.18 -15.43
C GLU A 78 -6.36 -5.74 -14.92
N LEU A 79 -6.05 -5.49 -13.64
CA LEU A 79 -6.06 -4.16 -13.07
C LEU A 79 -4.88 -3.36 -13.61
N ARG A 80 -5.11 -2.07 -13.86
CA ARG A 80 -4.06 -1.17 -14.35
C ARG A 80 -3.53 -0.30 -13.23
N PRO A 81 -2.22 0.01 -13.23
CA PRO A 81 -1.72 1.03 -12.34
C PRO A 81 -2.36 2.36 -12.75
N SER A 82 -2.88 3.09 -11.77
CA SER A 82 -3.43 4.42 -11.98
C SER A 82 -2.36 5.32 -12.61
N GLU A 83 -2.74 6.06 -13.65
CA GLU A 83 -1.85 6.99 -14.35
C GLU A 83 -1.42 8.17 -13.46
N SER A 84 -2.18 8.45 -12.40
CA SER A 84 -1.86 9.46 -11.41
C SER A 84 -1.24 8.81 -10.17
N GLU A 85 0.06 9.02 -9.95
CA GLU A 85 0.68 8.72 -8.66
C GLU A 85 0.01 9.57 -7.57
N THR A 86 -0.60 8.92 -6.58
CA THR A 86 -1.20 9.65 -5.46
C THR A 86 -0.10 10.35 -4.66
N VAL A 87 -0.14 11.67 -4.64
CA VAL A 87 0.80 12.48 -3.86
C VAL A 87 0.34 12.50 -2.41
N TYR A 88 1.01 11.70 -1.58
CA TYR A 88 0.79 11.70 -0.14
C TYR A 88 1.49 12.90 0.49
N LEU A 89 0.73 13.96 0.75
CA LEU A 89 1.21 15.13 1.49
C LEU A 89 0.82 15.04 2.96
N SER A 90 1.71 15.53 3.83
CA SER A 90 1.40 15.67 5.24
C SER A 90 0.23 16.63 5.44
N ARG A 91 -0.60 16.37 6.45
CA ARG A 91 -1.67 17.26 6.92
C ARG A 91 -1.14 18.37 7.83
N THR A 92 0.15 18.70 7.73
CA THR A 92 0.77 19.83 8.42
C THR A 92 0.72 21.06 7.52
N ARG A 93 0.91 22.25 8.10
CA ARG A 93 0.91 23.52 7.35
C ARG A 93 1.89 23.52 6.18
N ASP A 94 3.03 22.86 6.35
CA ASP A 94 4.11 22.78 5.36
C ASP A 94 3.83 21.76 4.23
N ARG A 95 2.77 20.94 4.33
CA ARG A 95 2.34 19.93 3.33
C ARG A 95 3.48 19.16 2.68
N ARG A 96 4.42 18.66 3.50
CA ARG A 96 5.63 17.97 3.00
C ARG A 96 5.26 16.60 2.44
N PRO A 97 5.95 16.10 1.40
CA PRO A 97 5.75 14.74 0.92
C PRO A 97 6.01 13.71 2.03
N LEU A 98 5.07 12.80 2.22
CA LEU A 98 5.22 11.67 3.11
C LEU A 98 6.09 10.61 2.45
N ARG A 99 6.90 9.97 3.28
CA ARG A 99 7.79 8.88 2.89
C ARG A 99 7.19 7.56 3.36
N PHE A 100 7.33 6.52 2.55
CA PHE A 100 6.84 5.20 2.91
C PHE A 100 7.95 4.37 3.56
N SER A 101 9.13 4.38 2.93
CA SER A 101 10.23 3.49 3.27
C SER A 101 11.32 4.16 4.09
N LYS A 102 12.06 3.36 4.87
CA LYS A 102 13.23 3.87 5.61
C LYS A 102 14.33 4.38 4.67
N THR A 103 14.55 3.69 3.54
CA THR A 103 15.60 3.99 2.56
C THR A 103 15.20 5.09 1.58
N GLY A 104 13.89 5.34 1.38
CA GLY A 104 13.40 6.31 0.40
C GLY A 104 13.75 5.93 -1.02
N ASP A 105 13.94 4.63 -1.25
CA ASP A 105 14.18 4.10 -2.58
C ASP A 105 13.03 4.47 -3.50
N ARG A 106 13.33 5.08 -4.65
CA ARG A 106 12.30 5.60 -5.56
C ARG A 106 11.39 4.49 -6.10
N GLY A 107 11.92 3.28 -6.27
CA GLY A 107 11.13 2.13 -6.72
C GLY A 107 10.13 1.69 -5.66
N LEU A 108 10.57 1.61 -4.40
CA LEU A 108 9.74 1.26 -3.27
C LEU A 108 8.68 2.33 -2.96
N GLU A 109 9.07 3.61 -2.97
CA GLU A 109 8.13 4.73 -2.83
C GLU A 109 7.05 4.70 -3.92
N ARG A 110 7.43 4.43 -5.17
CA ARG A 110 6.48 4.30 -6.28
C ARG A 110 5.57 3.09 -6.09
N ALA A 111 6.11 1.94 -5.66
CA ALA A 111 5.32 0.75 -5.39
C ALA A 111 4.23 1.02 -4.35
N TYR A 112 4.55 1.73 -3.27
CA TYR A 112 3.59 2.16 -2.25
C TYR A 112 2.54 3.16 -2.76
N ARG A 113 2.90 4.04 -3.70
CA ARG A 113 2.00 5.05 -4.28
C ARG A 113 1.13 4.54 -5.40
N THR A 114 1.41 3.32 -5.90
CA THR A 114 0.69 2.76 -7.04
C THR A 114 -0.67 2.26 -6.59
N HIS A 115 -1.71 2.88 -7.16
CA HIS A 115 -3.09 2.46 -7.00
C HIS A 115 -3.46 1.55 -8.17
N TRP A 116 -4.12 0.43 -7.91
CA TRP A 116 -4.58 -0.49 -8.94
C TRP A 116 -6.09 -0.33 -9.12
N VAL A 117 -6.48 0.09 -10.31
CA VAL A 117 -7.87 0.35 -10.67
C VAL A 117 -8.31 -0.61 -11.78
N PRO A 118 -9.59 -1.01 -11.81
CA PRO A 118 -10.16 -1.68 -12.98
C PRO A 118 -9.94 -0.81 -14.21
N ALA A 119 -9.65 -1.43 -15.36
CA ALA A 119 -9.68 -0.71 -16.62
C ALA A 119 -11.08 -0.11 -16.78
N ARG A 120 -11.18 1.23 -16.80
CA ARG A 120 -12.43 1.93 -17.09
C ARG A 120 -13.00 1.36 -18.39
N ARG A 121 -14.23 0.85 -18.31
CA ARG A 121 -14.98 0.32 -19.45
C ARG A 121 -15.51 1.45 -20.30
#